data_AF-A0A377TZG3-F1
#
_entry.id   AF-A0A377TZG3-F1
#
_cell.length_a   1.000
_cell.length_b   1.000
_cell.length_c   1.000
_cell.angle_alpha   90.00
_cell.angle_beta   90.00
_cell.angle_gamma   90.00
#
_symmetry.space_group_name_H-M   'P 1'
#
loop_
_entity.id
_entity.type
_entity.pdbx_description
1 polymer ?
#
loop_
_entity_poly.entity_id
_entity_poly.type
_entity_poly.pdbx_seq_one_letter_code
_entity_poly.pdbx_strand_id
1 'polypeptide(L)'
;MQIIKRDAKKGGVLRLGTEVVSDDEGTVAALLGASPGASTAAPIMLQLMEKVFKDKVNSPEWQAKLKAIIPTYGIRLDGNPAEIEKALAWTSEVLELKYEPAGAWMRYRRRS
;
A
#
# COMPACT_ATOMS: atom_id res chain seq x y z
N MET A 1 -9.21 12.06 -14.28
CA MET A 1 -9.34 11.36 -15.57
C MET A 1 -10.25 10.15 -15.35
N GLN A 2 -11.30 10.01 -16.15
CA GLN A 2 -12.32 8.95 -16.03
C GLN A 2 -12.09 7.92 -17.12
N ILE A 3 -12.02 6.64 -16.77
CA ILE A 3 -11.92 5.52 -17.71
C ILE A 3 -13.30 4.87 -17.77
N ILE A 4 -13.84 4.68 -18.98
CA ILE A 4 -15.11 3.97 -19.19
C ILE A 4 -14.81 2.60 -19.77
N LYS A 5 -15.09 1.53 -19.01
CA LYS A 5 -14.94 0.14 -19.47
C LYS A 5 -16.33 -0.40 -19.82
N ARG A 6 -16.48 -1.02 -20.98
CA ARG A 6 -17.76 -1.65 -21.38
C ARG A 6 -17.90 -2.99 -20.64
N ASP A 7 -18.88 -3.07 -19.74
CA ASP A 7 -19.30 -4.32 -19.12
C ASP A 7 -20.46 -4.92 -19.94
N ALA A 8 -20.32 -6.19 -20.33
CA ALA A 8 -21.29 -6.89 -21.18
C ALA A 8 -22.67 -7.09 -20.52
N LYS A 9 -22.79 -6.94 -19.20
CA LYS A 9 -24.04 -7.08 -18.45
C LYS A 9 -24.58 -5.76 -17.90
N LYS A 10 -23.73 -4.75 -17.67
CA LYS A 10 -24.10 -3.51 -16.97
C LYS A 10 -23.90 -2.20 -17.75
N GLY A 11 -23.43 -2.26 -19.01
CA GLY A 11 -23.13 -1.05 -19.79
C GLY A 11 -21.77 -0.43 -19.42
N GLY A 12 -21.51 0.80 -19.86
CA GLY A 12 -20.25 1.50 -19.61
C GLY A 12 -20.05 1.82 -18.13
N VAL A 13 -19.18 1.10 -17.44
CA VAL A 13 -18.84 1.35 -16.03
C VAL A 13 -17.77 2.44 -15.99
N LEU A 14 -18.11 3.54 -15.32
CA LEU A 14 -17.21 4.65 -15.06
C LEU A 14 -16.27 4.27 -13.91
N ARG A 15 -14.97 4.07 -14.19
CA ARG A 15 -13.94 3.91 -13.16
C ARG A 15 -13.09 5.18 -13.10
N LEU A 16 -13.11 5.82 -11.94
CA LEU A 16 -12.17 6.88 -11.59
C LEU A 16 -10.95 6.20 -10.97
N GLY A 17 -9.81 6.22 -11.65
CA GLY A 17 -8.55 5.78 -11.04
C GLY A 17 -7.64 5.01 -11.97
N THR A 18 -6.37 5.02 -11.60
CA THR A 18 -5.26 4.29 -12.21
C THR A 18 -5.50 2.77 -12.10
N GLU A 19 -5.46 2.05 -13.22
CA GLU A 19 -5.66 0.60 -13.31
C GLU A 19 -4.35 -0.08 -13.75
N VAL A 20 -3.97 -1.18 -13.09
CA VAL A 20 -2.89 -2.05 -13.56
C VAL A 20 -3.50 -3.12 -14.45
N VAL A 21 -3.11 -3.14 -15.72
CA VAL A 21 -3.45 -4.20 -16.66
C VAL A 21 -2.18 -5.01 -16.94
N SER A 22 -2.24 -6.32 -16.77
CA SER A 22 -1.16 -7.24 -17.14
C SER A 22 -1.63 -8.18 -18.25
N ASP A 23 -0.71 -8.65 -19.08
CA ASP A 23 -0.96 -9.81 -19.94
C ASP A 23 -1.14 -11.09 -19.12
N ASP A 24 -1.71 -12.12 -19.74
CA ASP A 24 -1.99 -13.41 -19.09
C ASP A 24 -0.71 -14.13 -18.66
N GLU A 25 0.41 -13.86 -19.34
CA GLU A 25 1.74 -14.41 -19.02
C GLU A 25 2.51 -13.55 -18.00
N GLY A 26 1.97 -12.39 -17.61
CA GLY A 26 2.57 -11.49 -16.63
C GLY A 26 3.89 -10.87 -17.07
N THR A 27 4.24 -10.87 -18.36
CA THR A 27 5.48 -10.31 -18.90
C THR A 27 5.41 -8.81 -19.17
N VAL A 28 4.21 -8.27 -19.38
CA VAL A 28 3.97 -6.87 -19.68
C VAL A 28 2.82 -6.36 -18.81
N ALA A 29 3.07 -5.26 -18.11
CA ALA A 29 2.01 -4.56 -17.41
C ALA A 29 2.02 -3.07 -17.69
N ALA A 30 0.82 -2.55 -17.94
CA ALA A 30 0.56 -1.15 -18.18
C ALA A 30 -0.23 -0.57 -17.00
N LEU A 31 0.23 0.58 -16.53
CA LEU A 31 -0.50 1.39 -15.57
C LEU A 31 -1.33 2.41 -16.37
N LEU A 32 -2.62 2.17 -16.51
CA LEU A 32 -3.54 2.99 -17.31
C LEU A 32 -4.34 3.94 -16.41
N GLY A 33 -4.12 5.24 -16.51
CA GLY A 33 -4.93 6.26 -15.85
C GLY A 33 -4.19 7.57 -15.58
N ALA A 34 -4.82 8.47 -14.80
CA ALA A 34 -4.14 9.64 -14.27
C ALA A 34 -3.01 9.21 -13.32
N SER A 35 -1.92 9.98 -13.28
CA SER A 35 -0.80 9.73 -12.37
C SER A 35 -1.31 9.61 -10.93
N PRO A 36 -1.15 8.43 -10.27
CA PRO A 36 -1.57 8.25 -8.90
C PRO A 36 -0.67 9.07 -7.97
N GLY A 37 -1.26 9.76 -6.98
CA GLY A 37 -0.48 10.36 -5.88
C GLY A 37 0.26 9.29 -5.08
N ALA A 38 1.24 9.68 -4.26
CA ALA A 38 2.12 8.76 -3.52
C ALA A 38 1.36 7.67 -2.74
N SER A 39 0.22 8.02 -2.13
CA SER A 39 -0.66 7.12 -1.36
C SER A 39 -1.31 6.01 -2.21
N THR A 40 -1.40 6.21 -3.52
CA THR A 40 -2.02 5.27 -4.47
C THR A 40 -0.97 4.59 -5.34
N ALA A 41 0.12 5.29 -5.69
CA ALA A 41 1.21 4.76 -6.51
C ALA A 41 1.96 3.61 -5.82
N ALA A 42 2.34 3.79 -4.55
CA ALA A 42 3.08 2.77 -3.80
C ALA A 42 2.34 1.42 -3.70
N PRO A 43 1.06 1.35 -3.25
CA PRO A 43 0.35 0.08 -3.18
C PRO A 43 0.09 -0.53 -4.58
N ILE A 44 -0.14 0.28 -5.60
CA ILE A 44 -0.30 -0.19 -6.99
C ILE A 44 0.99 -0.86 -7.49
N MET A 45 2.15 -0.22 -7.27
CA MET A 45 3.43 -0.78 -7.71
C MET A 45 3.77 -2.08 -7.01
N LEU A 46 3.44 -2.21 -5.71
CA LEU A 46 3.60 -3.48 -5.00
C LEU A 46 2.71 -4.59 -5.58
N GLN A 47 1.43 -4.30 -5.82
CA GLN A 47 0.52 -5.26 -6.47
C GLN A 47 0.99 -5.66 -7.86
N LEU A 48 1.56 -4.71 -8.61
CA LEU A 48 2.14 -4.97 -9.92
C LEU A 48 3.33 -5.93 -9.80
N MET A 49 4.26 -5.66 -8.89
CA MET A 49 5.41 -6.52 -8.64
C MET A 49 4.99 -7.93 -8.23
N GLU A 50 3.98 -8.06 -7.37
CA GLU A 50 3.44 -9.36 -6.93
C GLU A 50 2.80 -10.17 -8.06
N LYS A 51 2.25 -9.49 -9.08
CA LYS A 51 1.64 -10.15 -10.25
C LYS A 51 2.67 -10.52 -11.31
N VAL A 52 3.53 -9.57 -11.71
CA VAL A 52 4.45 -9.69 -12.85
C VAL A 52 5.78 -10.34 -12.46
N PHE A 53 6.26 -10.08 -11.25
CA PHE A 53 7.55 -10.57 -10.78
C PHE A 53 7.40 -11.53 -9.60
N LYS A 54 6.35 -12.34 -9.60
CA LYS A 54 5.98 -13.24 -8.49
C LYS A 54 7.17 -14.06 -7.98
N ASP A 55 7.94 -14.69 -8.86
CA ASP A 55 9.08 -15.52 -8.48
C ASP A 55 10.20 -14.71 -7.84
N LYS A 56 10.43 -13.49 -8.33
CA LYS A 56 11.40 -12.57 -7.73
C LYS A 56 10.91 -12.05 -6.40
N VAL A 57 9.65 -11.62 -6.29
CA VAL A 57 9.05 -11.16 -5.03
C VAL A 57 9.11 -12.26 -3.98
N ASN A 58 8.91 -13.53 -4.34
CA ASN A 58 9.03 -14.66 -3.42
C ASN A 58 10.48 -15.06 -3.10
N SER A 59 11.47 -14.50 -3.80
CA SER A 59 12.88 -14.78 -3.52
C SER A 59 13.32 -14.18 -2.17
N PRO A 60 14.22 -14.84 -1.43
CA PRO A 60 14.72 -14.32 -0.15
C PRO A 60 15.38 -12.95 -0.28
N GLU A 61 16.08 -12.69 -1.38
CA GLU A 61 16.77 -11.42 -1.64
C GLU A 61 15.79 -10.25 -1.73
N TRP A 62 14.72 -10.41 -2.51
CA TRP A 62 13.72 -9.35 -2.66
C TRP A 62 12.85 -9.22 -1.42
N GLN A 63 12.52 -10.31 -0.74
CA GLN A 63 11.84 -10.23 0.56
C GLN A 63 12.64 -9.42 1.57
N ALA A 64 13.96 -9.64 1.65
CA ALA A 64 14.83 -8.85 2.51
C ALA A 64 14.83 -7.36 2.12
N LYS A 65 14.93 -7.07 0.81
CA LYS A 65 14.95 -5.69 0.31
C LYS A 65 13.61 -4.96 0.49
N LEU A 66 12.49 -5.65 0.23
CA LEU A 66 11.15 -5.12 0.43
C LEU A 66 10.90 -4.80 1.91
N LYS A 67 11.31 -5.68 2.82
CA LYS A 67 11.21 -5.43 4.28
C LYS A 67 12.14 -4.31 4.76
N ALA A 68 13.28 -4.11 4.12
CA ALA A 68 14.16 -2.98 4.44
C ALA A 68 13.54 -1.62 4.05
N ILE A 69 12.82 -1.57 2.91
CA ILE A 69 12.17 -0.35 2.43
C ILE A 69 10.81 -0.13 3.11
N ILE A 70 10.06 -1.21 3.32
CA ILE A 70 8.72 -1.23 3.90
C ILE A 70 8.75 -2.25 5.06
N PRO A 71 9.08 -1.82 6.28
CA PRO A 71 9.21 -2.70 7.44
C PRO A 71 7.96 -3.54 7.75
N THR A 72 6.79 -3.02 7.38
CA THR A 72 5.49 -3.67 7.56
C THR A 72 5.06 -4.56 6.38
N TYR A 73 5.92 -4.76 5.38
CA TYR A 73 5.58 -5.56 4.21
C TYR A 73 5.22 -7.01 4.59
N GLY A 74 4.02 -7.44 4.17
CA GLY A 74 3.45 -8.75 4.52
C GLY A 74 2.75 -8.83 5.88
N ILE A 75 2.75 -7.75 6.67
CA ILE A 75 2.05 -7.67 7.95
C ILE A 75 0.68 -7.04 7.74
N ARG A 76 -0.37 -7.73 8.18
CA ARG A 76 -1.70 -7.13 8.29
C ARG A 76 -1.72 -6.21 9.51
N LEU A 77 -1.74 -4.90 9.26
CA LEU A 77 -1.87 -3.89 10.32
C LEU A 77 -3.30 -3.80 10.85
N ASP A 78 -4.29 -4.20 10.04
CA ASP A 78 -5.71 -4.23 10.45
C ASP A 78 -5.90 -5.10 11.70
N GLY A 79 -6.40 -4.51 12.78
CA GLY A 79 -6.65 -5.21 14.03
C GLY A 79 -5.40 -5.52 14.85
N ASN A 80 -4.23 -4.97 14.49
CA ASN A 80 -3.00 -5.09 15.28
C ASN A 80 -2.49 -3.73 15.76
N PRO A 81 -3.03 -3.21 16.88
CA PRO A 81 -2.67 -1.89 17.41
C PRO A 81 -1.17 -1.75 17.70
N ALA A 82 -0.51 -2.82 18.15
CA ALA A 82 0.91 -2.78 18.49
C ALA A 82 1.79 -2.55 17.25
N GLU A 83 1.47 -3.19 16.13
CA GLU A 83 2.22 -2.99 14.88
C GLU A 83 1.92 -1.62 14.24
N ILE A 84 0.69 -1.13 14.39
CA ILE A 84 0.34 0.25 14.00
C ILE A 84 1.16 1.26 14.82
N GLU A 85 1.24 1.09 16.14
CA GLU A 85 2.02 1.99 17.00
C GLU A 85 3.51 1.98 16.65
N LYS A 86 4.09 0.80 16.39
CA LYS A 86 5.49 0.69 15.93
C LYS A 86 5.71 1.41 14.60
N ALA A 87 4.83 1.22 13.64
CA ALA A 87 4.94 1.86 12.32
C ALA A 87 4.85 3.38 12.44
N LEU A 88 3.89 3.90 13.22
CA LEU A 88 3.71 5.33 13.44
C LEU A 88 4.89 5.95 14.20
N ALA A 89 5.41 5.27 15.23
CA ALA A 89 6.58 5.73 15.97
C ALA A 89 7.81 5.81 15.06
N TRP A 90 8.07 4.76 14.28
CA TRP A 90 9.19 4.73 13.33
C TRP A 90 9.06 5.81 12.24
N THR A 91 7.88 5.97 11.63
CA THR A 91 7.65 7.02 10.63
C THR A 91 7.84 8.41 11.23
N SER A 92 7.42 8.61 12.48
CA SER A 92 7.60 9.89 13.16
C SER A 92 9.05 10.17 13.51
N GLU A 93 9.83 9.16 13.90
CA GLU A 93 11.28 9.28 14.09
C GLU A 93 11.98 9.71 12.80
N VAL A 94 11.69 9.01 11.68
CA VAL A 94 12.29 9.29 10.37
C VAL A 94 11.92 10.68 9.84
N LEU A 95 10.70 11.14 10.12
CA LEU A 95 10.19 12.44 9.68
C LEU A 95 10.39 13.57 10.71
N GLU A 96 11.08 13.28 11.82
CA GLU A 96 11.32 14.22 12.93
C GLU A 96 10.02 14.82 13.53
N LEU A 97 8.96 14.02 13.55
CA LEU A 97 7.66 14.40 14.10
C LEU A 97 7.51 13.97 15.57
N LYS A 98 6.75 14.75 16.34
CA LYS A 98 6.35 14.35 17.70
C LYS A 98 5.24 13.32 17.62
N TYR A 99 5.55 12.07 17.94
CA TYR A 99 4.56 11.01 18.10
C TYR A 99 4.13 10.86 19.55
N GLU A 100 2.83 11.00 19.81
CA GLU A 100 2.24 10.63 21.09
C GLU A 100 1.40 9.36 20.93
N PRO A 101 1.77 8.24 21.58
CA PRO A 101 0.99 7.01 21.48
C PRO A 101 -0.41 7.20 22.06
N ALA A 102 -1.40 6.51 21.49
CA ALA A 102 -2.81 6.68 21.84
C ALA A 102 -3.10 6.47 23.35
N GLY A 103 -2.32 5.60 24.03
CA GLY A 103 -2.40 5.39 25.47
C GLY A 103 -1.94 6.58 26.34
N ALA A 104 -1.26 7.58 25.78
CA ALA A 104 -0.87 8.80 26.49
C ALA A 104 -2.10 9.66 26.84
N TRP A 105 -3.08 9.75 25.93
CA TRP A 105 -4.32 10.52 26.10
C TRP A 105 -5.21 9.97 27.22
N MET A 106 -5.27 8.65 27.39
CA MET A 106 -6.04 8.01 28.47
C MET A 106 -5.46 8.32 29.86
N ARG A 107 -4.14 8.51 29.97
CA ARG A 107 -3.51 8.91 31.24
C ARG A 107 -3.76 10.38 31.57
N TYR A 108 -3.88 11.25 30.57
CA TYR A 108 -4.17 12.66 30.76
C TYR A 108 -5.60 12.89 31.29
N ARG A 109 -6.58 12.14 30.77
CA ARG A 109 -8.01 12.28 31.13
C ARG A 109 -8.40 11.66 32.49
N ARG A 110 -7.52 10.90 33.13
CA ARG A 110 -7.72 10.37 34.51
C ARG A 110 -7.13 11.27 35.60
N ARG A 111 -6.48 12.37 35.22
CA ARG A 111 -5.80 13.31 36.13
C ARG A 111 -6.46 14.69 36.19
N SER A 112 -7.62 14.85 35.56
CA SER A 112 -8.47 16.06 35.57
C SER A 112 -9.78 15.80 36.30
#